data_AF-A0A7C9EW51-F1
#
_entry.id   AF-A0A7C9EW51-F1
#
_cell.length_a   1.000
_cell.length_b   1.000
_cell.length_c   1.000
_cell.angle_alpha   90.00
_cell.angle_beta   90.00
_cell.angle_gamma   90.00
#
_symmetry.space_group_name_H-M   'P 1'
#
loop_
_entity.id
_entity.type
_entity.pdbx_description
1 polymer ?
#
loop_
_entity_poly.entity_id
_entity_poly.type
_entity_poly.pdbx_seq_one_letter_code
_entity_poly.pdbx_strand_id
1 'polypeptide(L)'
;PIQLSYNFNYGQAGEALGLDLLSNPELVETDPVISFKTAIWFWVTEQPPKPSCHEVMIGEWVPTNADINAGRVPGYGLCTNIINGGVECGGNGPDDRVEDRIGFYKRYCGIYGISVGEEKLDCYRMQPFGLILTRASV
;
A
#
# COMPACT_ATOMS: atom_id res chain seq x y z
N PRO A 1 -7.69 -10.03 -4.08
CA PRO A 1 -7.54 -9.31 -2.78
C PRO A 1 -6.88 -7.93 -2.89
N ILE A 2 -5.74 -7.78 -3.58
CA ILE A 2 -5.04 -6.47 -3.73
C ILE A 2 -5.30 -5.75 -5.06
N GLN A 3 -6.06 -6.37 -5.97
CA GLN A 3 -6.28 -5.88 -7.35
C GLN A 3 -4.94 -5.58 -8.06
N LEU A 4 -4.12 -6.62 -8.23
CA LEU A 4 -2.83 -6.51 -8.92
C LEU A 4 -3.02 -5.94 -10.33
N SER A 5 -2.25 -4.91 -10.68
CA SER A 5 -2.38 -4.15 -11.92
C SER A 5 -1.03 -3.89 -12.55
N TYR A 6 -1.00 -3.66 -13.87
CA TYR A 6 0.20 -3.39 -14.68
C TYR A 6 1.17 -4.56 -14.86
N ASN A 7 1.69 -4.71 -16.06
CA ASN A 7 2.62 -5.78 -16.44
C ASN A 7 3.87 -5.86 -15.52
N PHE A 8 4.44 -4.73 -15.12
CA PHE A 8 5.63 -4.74 -14.24
C PHE A 8 5.36 -5.40 -12.88
N ASN A 9 4.16 -5.24 -12.30
CA ASN A 9 3.80 -5.90 -11.05
C ASN A 9 3.55 -7.40 -11.25
N TYR A 10 2.91 -7.80 -12.35
CA TYR A 10 2.72 -9.22 -12.67
C TYR A 10 4.08 -9.92 -12.89
N GLY A 11 5.03 -9.25 -13.56
CA GLY A 11 6.39 -9.76 -13.72
C GLY A 11 7.12 -9.96 -12.40
N GLN A 12 7.17 -8.93 -11.55
CA GLN A 12 7.85 -9.00 -10.25
C GLN A 12 7.20 -10.02 -9.29
N ALA A 13 5.86 -10.06 -9.24
CA ALA A 13 5.13 -11.04 -8.45
C ALA A 13 5.37 -12.47 -8.98
N GLY A 14 5.36 -12.64 -10.30
CA GLY A 14 5.62 -13.92 -10.95
C GLY A 14 7.02 -14.45 -10.64
N GLU A 15 8.03 -13.60 -10.78
CA GLU A 15 9.42 -13.93 -10.44
C GLU A 15 9.56 -14.35 -8.97
N ALA A 16 8.99 -13.57 -8.04
CA ALA A 16 9.05 -13.88 -6.61
C ALA A 16 8.32 -15.17 -6.23
N LEU A 17 7.30 -15.57 -6.99
CA LEU A 17 6.47 -16.75 -6.73
C LEU A 17 6.87 -17.98 -7.56
N GLY A 18 7.80 -17.86 -8.51
CA GLY A 18 8.15 -18.91 -9.46
C GLY A 18 7.02 -19.23 -10.46
N LEU A 19 6.27 -18.21 -10.89
CA LEU A 19 5.11 -18.31 -11.78
C LEU A 19 5.27 -17.37 -12.98
N ASP A 20 4.89 -17.81 -14.19
CA ASP A 20 4.84 -16.91 -15.36
C ASP A 20 3.51 -16.14 -15.41
N LEU A 21 3.38 -15.14 -14.53
CA LEU A 21 2.20 -14.28 -14.44
C LEU A 21 2.16 -13.19 -15.52
N LEU A 22 3.24 -12.97 -16.28
CA LEU A 22 3.23 -12.06 -17.43
C LEU A 22 2.48 -12.66 -18.62
N SER A 23 2.72 -13.94 -18.88
CA SER A 23 2.05 -14.65 -19.97
C SER A 23 0.70 -15.25 -19.56
N ASN A 24 0.48 -15.49 -18.26
CA ASN A 24 -0.74 -16.10 -17.71
C ASN A 24 -1.34 -15.26 -16.57
N PRO A 25 -1.69 -13.97 -16.79
CA PRO A 25 -2.19 -13.08 -15.74
C PRO A 25 -3.53 -13.54 -15.12
N GLU A 26 -4.34 -14.29 -15.86
CA GLU A 26 -5.63 -14.84 -15.43
C GLU A 26 -5.51 -15.82 -14.26
N LEU A 27 -4.31 -16.36 -13.99
CA LEU A 27 -4.07 -17.19 -12.81
C LEU A 27 -4.33 -16.42 -11.51
N VAL A 28 -4.16 -15.09 -11.50
CA VAL A 28 -4.46 -14.25 -10.34
C VAL A 28 -5.97 -14.15 -10.06
N GLU A 29 -6.81 -14.33 -11.08
CA GLU A 29 -8.27 -14.33 -10.97
C GLU A 29 -8.84 -15.73 -10.74
N THR A 30 -8.26 -16.75 -11.38
CA THR A 30 -8.82 -18.10 -11.45
C THR A 30 -8.30 -19.07 -10.40
N ASP A 31 -7.07 -18.89 -9.91
CA ASP A 31 -6.50 -19.68 -8.83
C ASP A 31 -6.54 -18.87 -7.51
N PRO A 32 -7.36 -19.29 -6.51
CA PRO A 32 -7.49 -18.55 -5.27
C PRO A 32 -6.20 -18.50 -4.45
N VAL A 33 -5.35 -19.53 -4.52
CA VAL A 33 -4.06 -19.56 -3.82
C VAL A 33 -3.09 -18.56 -4.45
N ILE A 34 -3.03 -18.50 -5.79
CA ILE A 34 -2.22 -17.49 -6.50
C ILE A 34 -2.76 -16.08 -6.22
N SER A 35 -4.08 -15.91 -6.20
CA SER A 35 -4.73 -14.63 -5.87
C SER A 35 -4.33 -14.09 -4.49
N PHE A 36 -4.25 -14.96 -3.47
CA PHE A 36 -3.76 -14.55 -2.15
C PHE A 36 -2.24 -14.40 -2.08
N LYS A 37 -1.47 -15.27 -2.75
CA LYS A 37 0.00 -15.14 -2.81
C LYS A 37 0.43 -13.80 -3.38
N THR A 38 -0.20 -13.34 -4.46
CA THR A 38 0.10 -12.02 -5.05
C THR A 38 -0.27 -10.85 -4.13
N ALA A 39 -1.35 -10.97 -3.36
CA ALA A 39 -1.72 -9.96 -2.37
C ALA A 39 -0.74 -9.90 -1.20
N ILE A 40 -0.30 -11.06 -0.68
CA ILE A 40 0.71 -11.14 0.38
C ILE A 40 2.06 -10.65 -0.14
N TRP A 41 2.46 -11.05 -1.35
CA TRP A 41 3.67 -10.54 -2.02
C TRP A 41 3.67 -9.01 -2.04
N PHE A 42 2.59 -8.38 -2.51
CA PHE A 42 2.50 -6.91 -2.51
C PHE A 42 2.64 -6.34 -1.10
N TRP A 43 2.01 -6.97 -0.10
CA TRP A 43 2.00 -6.50 1.28
C TRP A 43 3.38 -6.54 1.96
N VAL A 44 4.21 -7.53 1.63
CA VAL A 44 5.52 -7.78 2.27
C VAL A 44 6.71 -7.30 1.43
N THR A 45 6.49 -6.84 0.20
CA THR A 45 7.58 -6.44 -0.70
C THR A 45 7.77 -4.93 -0.70
N GLU A 46 8.99 -4.48 -0.37
CA GLU A 46 9.40 -3.08 -0.56
C GLU A 46 9.41 -2.73 -2.06
N GLN A 47 8.89 -1.55 -2.40
CA GLN A 47 8.96 -1.00 -3.75
C GLN A 47 9.52 0.42 -3.69
N PRO A 48 10.86 0.58 -3.66
CA PRO A 48 11.48 1.88 -3.44
C PRO A 48 10.91 2.98 -4.36
N PRO A 49 10.54 4.15 -3.82
CA PRO A 49 10.83 4.63 -2.47
C PRO A 49 9.82 4.21 -1.38
N LYS A 50 8.85 3.34 -1.69
CA LYS A 50 7.83 2.89 -0.75
C LYS A 50 8.38 1.75 0.14
N PRO A 51 8.24 1.82 1.47
CA PRO A 51 8.46 0.65 2.32
C PRO A 51 7.38 -0.41 2.06
N SER A 52 7.55 -1.61 2.61
CA SER A 52 6.47 -2.59 2.63
C SER A 52 5.36 -2.18 3.61
N CYS A 53 4.10 -2.54 3.32
CA CYS A 53 3.01 -2.37 4.29
C CYS A 53 3.28 -3.17 5.57
N HIS A 54 3.93 -4.34 5.42
CA HIS A 54 4.29 -5.19 6.55
C HIS A 54 5.18 -4.45 7.56
N GLU A 55 6.32 -3.90 7.14
CA GLU A 55 7.25 -3.17 8.02
C GLU A 55 6.59 -1.97 8.71
N VAL A 56 5.68 -1.27 8.01
CA VAL A 56 4.90 -0.18 8.60
C VAL A 56 4.02 -0.69 9.73
N MET A 57 3.27 -1.77 9.51
CA MET A 57 2.30 -2.27 10.49
C MET A 57 2.93 -3.00 11.68
N ILE A 58 4.15 -3.52 11.55
CA ILE A 58 4.89 -4.11 12.68
C ILE A 58 5.79 -3.11 13.41
N GLY A 59 5.81 -1.85 12.98
CA GLY A 59 6.58 -0.77 13.63
C GLY A 59 8.08 -0.79 13.35
N GLU A 60 8.52 -1.46 12.28
CA GLU A 60 9.93 -1.55 11.89
C GLU A 60 10.33 -0.48 10.86
N TRP A 61 9.37 0.11 10.16
CA TRP A 61 9.66 1.20 9.23
C TRP A 61 10.10 2.48 9.97
N VAL A 62 11.30 2.95 9.65
CA VAL A 62 11.84 4.23 10.15
C VAL A 62 11.74 5.29 9.05
N PRO A 63 10.98 6.39 9.25
CA PRO A 63 10.82 7.42 8.23
C PRO A 63 12.13 8.14 7.94
N THR A 64 12.40 8.38 6.65
CA THR A 64 13.52 9.23 6.22
C THR A 64 13.19 10.71 6.41
N ASN A 65 14.19 11.60 6.29
CA ASN A 65 13.93 13.05 6.25
C ASN A 65 12.95 13.45 5.13
N ALA A 66 12.95 12.73 4.00
CA ALA A 66 12.01 12.98 2.92
C ALA A 66 10.57 12.59 3.31
N ASP A 67 10.40 11.52 4.08
CA ASP A 67 9.10 11.08 4.61
C ASP A 67 8.56 12.05 5.64
N ILE A 68 9.42 12.50 6.56
CA ILE A 68 9.08 13.51 7.57
C ILE A 68 8.61 14.81 6.89
N ASN A 69 9.37 15.30 5.89
CA ASN A 69 9.01 16.50 5.13
C ASN A 69 7.72 16.32 4.31
N ALA A 70 7.43 15.08 3.89
CA ALA A 70 6.20 14.70 3.20
C ALA A 70 5.01 14.47 4.15
N GLY A 71 5.20 14.58 5.46
CA GLY A 71 4.17 14.29 6.46
C GLY A 71 3.78 12.82 6.54
N ARG A 72 4.60 11.90 6.02
CA ARG A 72 4.38 10.46 6.10
C ARG A 72 4.82 9.94 7.47
N VAL A 73 3.89 9.35 8.20
CA VAL A 73 4.10 8.80 9.56
C VAL A 73 3.60 7.35 9.63
N PRO A 74 4.14 6.51 10.52
CA PRO A 74 3.69 5.13 10.66
C PRO A 74 2.18 5.00 10.98
N GLY A 75 1.54 3.96 10.44
CA GLY A 75 0.14 3.63 10.69
C GLY A 75 -0.62 3.20 9.43
N TYR A 76 -1.87 2.78 9.60
CA TYR A 76 -2.72 2.32 8.50
C TYR A 76 -2.88 3.33 7.35
N GLY A 77 -2.85 4.63 7.64
CA GLY A 77 -2.89 5.68 6.64
C GLY A 77 -1.70 5.62 5.68
N LEU A 78 -0.50 5.29 6.16
CA LEU A 78 0.65 5.12 5.29
C LEU A 78 0.53 3.88 4.40
N CYS A 79 -0.07 2.79 4.88
CA CYS A 79 -0.40 1.63 4.04
C CYS A 79 -1.36 2.03 2.91
N THR A 80 -2.34 2.87 3.19
CA THR A 80 -3.23 3.43 2.15
C THR A 80 -2.44 4.25 1.12
N ASN A 81 -1.47 5.05 1.56
CA ASN A 81 -0.59 5.82 0.69
C ASN A 81 0.31 4.91 -0.20
N ILE A 82 0.85 3.83 0.37
CA ILE A 82 1.63 2.82 -0.38
C ILE A 82 0.79 2.18 -1.48
N ILE A 83 -0.45 1.77 -1.15
CA ILE A 83 -1.38 1.09 -2.05
C ILE A 83 -1.85 2.01 -3.18
N ASN A 84 -2.36 3.20 -2.87
CA ASN A 84 -2.99 4.06 -3.88
C ASN A 84 -2.91 5.57 -3.58
N GLY A 85 -1.85 6.02 -2.90
CA GLY A 85 -1.76 7.39 -2.41
C GLY A 85 -1.81 8.46 -3.49
N GLY A 86 -1.37 8.16 -4.72
CA GLY A 86 -1.38 9.11 -5.84
C GLY A 86 -2.77 9.64 -6.23
N VAL A 87 -3.84 8.96 -5.82
CA VAL A 87 -5.22 9.41 -6.06
C VAL A 87 -6.05 9.53 -4.78
N GLU A 88 -5.63 8.94 -3.65
CA GLU A 88 -6.39 8.90 -2.39
C GLU A 88 -5.81 9.81 -1.28
N CYS A 89 -4.54 10.21 -1.38
CA CYS A 89 -3.84 10.92 -0.30
C CYS A 89 -3.43 12.35 -0.73
N GLY A 90 -3.17 13.22 0.26
CA GLY A 90 -2.69 14.59 0.02
C GLY A 90 -3.76 15.61 -0.38
N GLY A 91 -5.04 15.23 -0.36
CA GLY A 91 -6.18 16.08 -0.74
C GLY A 91 -6.55 17.20 0.24
N ASN A 92 -5.80 17.39 1.34
CA ASN A 92 -6.07 18.35 2.43
C ASN A 92 -7.41 18.15 3.16
N GLY A 93 -8.05 16.99 3.02
CA GLY A 93 -9.32 16.66 3.68
C GLY A 93 -9.70 15.19 3.50
N PRO A 94 -10.83 14.77 4.08
CA PRO A 94 -11.34 13.41 3.96
C PRO A 94 -11.55 12.98 2.52
N ASP A 95 -11.40 11.68 2.28
CA ASP A 95 -11.65 11.03 1.00
C ASP A 95 -12.50 9.77 1.25
N ASP A 96 -13.61 9.62 0.52
CA ASP A 96 -14.56 8.53 0.76
C ASP A 96 -13.93 7.13 0.60
N ARG A 97 -12.92 7.00 -0.29
CA ARG A 97 -12.21 5.72 -0.50
C ARG A 97 -11.32 5.39 0.69
N VAL A 98 -10.69 6.41 1.27
CA VAL A 98 -9.87 6.26 2.48
C VAL A 98 -10.75 5.94 3.69
N GLU A 99 -11.91 6.61 3.84
CA GLU A 99 -12.85 6.29 4.91
C GLU A 99 -13.39 4.85 4.80
N ASP A 100 -13.64 4.34 3.59
CA ASP A 100 -14.03 2.94 3.38
C ASP A 100 -12.94 1.97 3.87
N ARG A 101 -11.67 2.21 3.52
CA ARG A 101 -10.52 1.43 4.01
C ARG A 101 -10.45 1.45 5.54
N ILE A 102 -10.56 2.64 6.14
CA ILE A 102 -10.55 2.82 7.60
C ILE A 102 -11.72 2.08 8.25
N GLY A 103 -12.90 2.09 7.62
CA GLY A 103 -14.09 1.38 8.09
C GLY A 103 -13.86 -0.13 8.19
N PHE A 104 -13.29 -0.76 7.15
CA PHE A 104 -12.94 -2.17 7.19
C PHE A 104 -11.87 -2.48 8.23
N TYR A 105 -10.82 -1.66 8.32
CA TYR A 105 -9.76 -1.83 9.32
C TYR A 105 -10.32 -1.80 10.75
N LYS A 106 -11.09 -0.76 11.10
CA LYS A 106 -11.74 -0.65 12.42
C LYS A 106 -12.67 -1.81 12.71
N ARG A 107 -13.45 -2.26 11.72
CA ARG A 107 -14.34 -3.41 11.89
C ARG A 107 -13.55 -4.67 12.24
N TYR A 108 -12.47 -4.98 11.53
CA TYR A 108 -11.68 -6.17 11.81
C TYR A 108 -10.93 -6.07 13.14
N CYS A 109 -10.34 -4.92 13.46
CA CYS A 109 -9.76 -4.69 14.78
C CYS A 109 -10.77 -4.92 15.90
N GLY A 110 -12.02 -4.45 15.74
CA GLY A 110 -13.12 -4.68 16.69
C GLY A 110 -13.48 -6.16 16.84
N ILE A 111 -13.53 -6.92 15.74
CA ILE A 111 -13.79 -8.38 15.78
C ILE A 111 -12.69 -9.11 16.56
N TYR A 112 -11.43 -8.71 16.40
CA TYR A 112 -10.29 -9.34 17.05
C TYR A 112 -9.93 -8.77 18.43
N GLY A 113 -10.68 -7.77 18.93
CA GLY A 113 -10.38 -7.12 20.21
C GLY A 113 -9.06 -6.33 20.22
N ILE A 114 -8.59 -5.89 19.06
CA ILE A 114 -7.36 -5.12 18.90
C ILE A 114 -7.71 -3.63 18.93
N SER A 115 -7.04 -2.87 19.80
CA SER A 115 -7.19 -1.41 19.82
C SER A 115 -6.46 -0.79 18.64
N VAL A 116 -7.12 0.13 17.93
CA VAL A 116 -6.48 0.97 16.89
C VAL A 116 -5.62 2.09 17.50
N GLY A 117 -5.60 2.24 18.83
CA GLY A 117 -4.70 3.14 19.55
C GLY A 117 -4.71 4.61 19.05
N GLU A 118 -3.53 5.22 19.08
CA GLU A 118 -3.27 6.58 18.54
C GLU A 118 -2.67 6.53 17.12
N GLU A 119 -2.78 5.38 16.43
CA GLU A 119 -2.18 5.23 15.10
C GLU A 119 -2.82 6.19 14.09
N LYS A 120 -2.02 6.64 13.11
CA LYS A 120 -2.53 7.50 12.05
C LYS A 120 -3.27 6.67 11.01
N LEU A 121 -4.60 6.67 11.07
CA LEU A 121 -5.47 5.87 10.19
C LEU A 121 -5.68 6.48 8.79
N ASP A 122 -5.62 7.81 8.67
CA ASP A 122 -5.81 8.52 7.40
C ASP A 122 -4.50 8.96 6.76
N CYS A 123 -4.56 9.26 5.45
CA CYS A 123 -3.45 9.83 4.70
C CYS A 123 -3.77 11.22 4.10
N TYR A 124 -4.78 11.93 4.63
CA TYR A 124 -5.33 13.14 4.03
C TYR A 124 -4.31 14.26 3.80
N ARG A 125 -3.29 14.30 4.66
CA ARG A 125 -2.22 15.30 4.63
C ARG A 125 -0.85 14.69 4.36
N MET A 126 -0.77 13.40 4.05
CA MET A 126 0.46 12.75 3.64
C MET A 126 0.68 13.02 2.15
N GLN A 127 1.83 13.58 1.77
CA GLN A 127 2.19 13.65 0.36
C GLN A 127 2.30 12.23 -0.19
N PRO A 128 1.65 11.93 -1.35
CA PRO A 128 1.78 10.64 -1.99
C PRO A 128 3.24 10.27 -2.23
N PHE A 129 3.57 8.97 -2.17
CA PHE A 129 4.83 8.53 -2.75
C PHE A 129 4.79 8.85 -4.26
N GLY A 130 5.69 9.75 -4.68
CA GLY A 130 5.68 10.25 -6.05
C GLY A 130 5.93 9.13 -7.06
N LEU A 131 5.22 9.20 -8.19
CA LEU A 131 5.87 8.92 -9.47
C LEU A 131 6.99 9.95 -9.58
N ILE A 132 8.23 9.52 -9.81
CA ILE A 132 9.33 10.43 -10.15
C ILE A 132 8.93 11.13 -11.46
N LEU A 133 8.24 12.26 -11.36
CA LEU A 133 8.26 13.30 -12.36
C LEU A 133 9.14 14.38 -11.76
N THR A 134 10.45 14.22 -11.95
CA THR A 134 11.34 15.37 -11.99
C THR A 134 10.69 16.34 -12.97
N ARG A 135 10.11 17.44 -12.48
CA ARG A 135 9.97 18.63 -13.30
C ARG A 135 11.40 19.00 -13.69
N ALA A 136 11.81 18.60 -14.90
CA ALA A 136 12.86 19.31 -15.57
C ALA A 136 12.36 20.75 -15.66
N SER A 137 12.95 21.63 -14.87
CA SER A 137 12.86 23.05 -15.09
C SER A 137 13.33 23.31 -16.51
N VAL A 138 12.39 23.72 -17.36
CA VAL A 138 12.70 24.41 -18.61
C VAL A 138 12.75 25.90 -18.29
#